data_AF-A0A934XMV2-F1
#
_entry.id   AF-A0A934XMV2-F1
#
_cell.length_a   1.000
_cell.length_b   1.000
_cell.length_c   1.000
_cell.angle_alpha   90.00
_cell.angle_beta   90.00
_cell.angle_gamma   90.00
#
_symmetry.space_group_name_H-M   'P 1'
#
loop_
_entity.id
_entity.type
_entity.pdbx_description
1 polymer ?
#
loop_
_entity_poly.entity_id
_entity_poly.type
_entity_poly.pdbx_seq_one_letter_code
_entity_poly.pdbx_strand_id
1 'polypeptide(L)'
;MPADWKRFGNLLTNLLWQIKDAGGPPLEDLQEIIGQTLGKRGGDSIAKWRRGQPVARQQDVEGLVQALAAWAQEVELPRESFQLDLRTLLTLAGHPHPVAVLPALAQPAPAPQPPRPAKPAGRTDWGRSPDVAVLRGA
;
A
#
# COMPACT_ATOMS: atom_id res chain seq x y z
N MET A 1 -0.09 23.46 -13.65
CA MET A 1 1.30 23.70 -13.19
C MET A 1 2.18 22.64 -13.82
N PRO A 2 3.34 23.00 -14.40
CA PRO A 2 4.29 22.00 -14.88
C PRO A 2 4.82 21.17 -13.71
N ALA A 3 5.13 19.90 -13.96
CA ALA A 3 5.69 19.03 -12.93
C ALA A 3 7.09 19.52 -12.51
N ASP A 4 7.35 19.55 -11.21
CA ASP A 4 8.66 19.88 -10.63
C ASP A 4 9.21 18.66 -9.90
N TRP A 5 9.90 17.81 -10.67
CA TRP A 5 10.41 16.53 -10.19
C TRP A 5 11.52 16.67 -9.14
N LYS A 6 12.27 17.78 -9.15
CA LYS A 6 13.30 18.02 -8.13
C LYS A 6 12.66 18.29 -6.78
N ARG A 7 11.67 19.17 -6.73
CA ARG A 7 10.91 19.43 -5.49
C ARG A 7 10.12 18.20 -5.07
N PHE A 8 9.57 17.44 -6.02
CA PHE A 8 8.90 16.17 -5.75
C PHE A 8 9.83 15.20 -5.01
N GLY A 9 11.05 14.97 -5.52
CA GLY A 9 11.99 14.03 -4.92
C GLY A 9 12.45 14.44 -3.52
N ASN A 10 12.62 15.75 -3.29
CA ASN A 10 12.92 16.30 -1.97
C ASN A 10 11.77 16.07 -0.98
N LEU A 11 10.54 16.39 -1.39
CA LEU A 11 9.37 16.20 -0.53
C LEU A 11 9.12 14.71 -0.22
N LEU A 12 9.23 13.84 -1.23
CA LEU A 12 9.14 12.39 -1.04
C LEU A 12 10.19 11.89 -0.03
N THR A 13 11.43 12.37 -0.15
CA THR A 13 12.48 12.00 0.79
C THR A 13 12.15 12.47 2.22
N ASN A 14 11.66 13.69 2.38
CA ASN A 14 11.25 14.22 3.68
C ASN A 14 10.10 13.41 4.30
N LEU A 15 9.10 13.04 3.51
CA LEU A 15 7.96 12.25 4.00
C LEU A 15 8.39 10.86 4.50
N LEU A 16 9.32 10.20 3.80
CA LEU A 16 9.87 8.93 4.25
C LEU A 16 10.67 9.06 5.56
N TRP A 17 11.40 10.17 5.73
CA TRP A 17 12.09 10.46 6.98
C TRP A 17 11.12 10.74 8.13
N GLN A 18 10.05 11.50 7.90
CA GLN A 18 9.02 11.74 8.92
C GLN A 18 8.39 10.43 9.42
N ILE A 19 8.07 9.49 8.51
CA ILE A 19 7.54 8.17 8.88
C ILE A 19 8.54 7.39 9.72
N LYS A 20 9.82 7.36 9.29
CA LYS A 20 10.89 6.71 10.04
C LYS A 20 11.05 7.31 11.43
N ASP A 21 11.13 8.64 11.53
CA ASP A 21 11.36 9.34 12.79
C ASP A 21 10.19 9.17 13.77
N ALA A 22 8.98 8.92 13.26
CA ALA A 22 7.79 8.58 14.04
C ALA A 22 7.71 7.11 14.49
N GLY A 23 8.76 6.30 14.24
CA GLY A 23 8.82 4.90 14.65
C GLY A 23 8.56 3.90 13.52
N GLY A 24 8.48 4.36 12.28
CA GLY A 24 8.42 3.50 11.10
C GLY A 24 9.74 2.75 10.85
N PRO A 25 9.73 1.80 9.89
CA PRO A 25 10.91 1.02 9.57
C PRO A 25 12.06 1.87 8.99
N PRO A 26 13.28 1.30 8.91
CA PRO A 26 14.40 1.90 8.20
C PRO A 26 14.01 2.36 6.79
N LEU A 27 14.70 3.40 6.30
CA LEU A 27 14.38 4.01 5.01
C LEU A 27 14.43 3.01 3.85
N GLU A 28 15.39 2.07 3.86
CA GLU A 28 15.54 1.04 2.84
C GLU A 28 14.33 0.09 2.83
N ASP A 29 13.90 -0.36 4.01
CA ASP A 29 12.73 -1.21 4.19
C ASP A 29 11.45 -0.48 3.79
N LEU A 30 11.29 0.80 4.17
CA LEU A 30 10.15 1.63 3.74
C LEU A 30 10.08 1.72 2.21
N GLN A 31 11.22 1.95 1.55
CA GLN A 31 11.28 1.99 0.09
C GLN A 31 10.93 0.66 -0.54
N GLU A 32 11.37 -0.44 0.04
CA GLU A 32 11.04 -1.78 -0.44
C GLU A 32 9.55 -2.06 -0.26
N ILE A 33 8.99 -1.85 0.93
CA ILE A 33 7.58 -2.13 1.25
C ILE A 33 6.64 -1.30 0.37
N ILE A 34 6.85 0.02 0.31
CA ILE A 34 6.05 0.90 -0.56
C ILE A 34 6.27 0.50 -2.03
N GLY A 35 7.49 0.14 -2.39
CA GLY A 35 7.83 -0.35 -3.72
C GLY A 35 7.06 -1.62 -4.10
N GLN A 36 6.92 -2.57 -3.17
CA GLN A 36 6.13 -3.79 -3.37
C GLN A 36 4.63 -3.47 -3.54
N THR A 37 4.11 -2.49 -2.79
CA THR A 37 2.72 -2.01 -2.95
C THR A 37 2.45 -1.46 -4.35
N LEU A 38 3.44 -0.81 -4.95
CA LEU A 38 3.40 -0.28 -6.33
C LEU A 38 3.64 -1.35 -7.41
N GLY A 39 4.04 -2.56 -7.02
CA GLY A 39 4.29 -3.69 -7.91
C GLY A 39 5.78 -3.94 -8.23
N LYS A 40 6.06 -4.87 -9.15
CA LYS A 40 7.40 -5.48 -9.41
C LYS A 40 8.57 -4.51 -9.62
N ARG A 41 8.34 -3.24 -9.93
CA ARG A 41 9.38 -2.22 -10.15
C ARG A 41 9.33 -1.05 -9.17
N GLY A 42 8.41 -1.05 -8.20
CA GLY A 42 8.14 0.12 -7.38
C GLY A 42 9.32 0.55 -6.50
N GLY A 43 10.13 -0.38 -5.98
CA GLY A 43 11.28 -0.04 -5.14
C GLY A 43 12.36 0.76 -5.89
N ASP A 44 12.71 0.31 -7.10
CA ASP A 44 13.64 1.02 -7.99
C ASP A 44 13.04 2.36 -8.46
N SER A 45 11.74 2.40 -8.71
CA SER A 45 11.03 3.64 -9.04
C SER A 45 11.11 4.68 -7.92
N ILE A 46 10.88 4.30 -6.66
CA ILE A 46 10.97 5.23 -5.52
C ILE A 46 12.37 5.81 -5.40
N ALA A 47 13.41 4.98 -5.54
CA ALA A 47 14.79 5.44 -5.50
C ALA A 47 15.08 6.48 -6.61
N LYS A 48 14.55 6.28 -7.81
CA LYS A 48 14.64 7.22 -8.94
C LYS A 48 13.88 8.51 -8.68
N TRP A 49 12.65 8.42 -8.18
CA TRP A 49 11.81 9.59 -7.93
C TRP A 49 12.37 10.48 -6.83
N ARG A 50 12.97 9.90 -5.79
CA ARG A 50 13.70 10.65 -4.75
C ARG A 50 14.87 11.46 -5.32
N ARG A 51 15.50 10.99 -6.40
CA ARG A 51 16.56 11.73 -7.13
C ARG A 51 16.00 12.76 -8.11
N GLY A 52 14.68 12.95 -8.13
CA GLY A 52 13.98 13.87 -9.01
C GLY A 52 13.82 13.38 -10.44
N GLN A 53 13.88 12.07 -10.67
CA GLN A 53 13.50 11.51 -11.97
C GLN A 53 11.97 11.48 -12.11
N PRO A 54 11.44 11.68 -13.33
CA PRO A 54 10.01 11.74 -13.56
C PRO A 54 9.31 10.41 -13.29
N VAL A 55 8.09 10.50 -12.80
CA VAL A 55 7.20 9.35 -12.65
C VAL A 55 6.58 9.00 -14.00
N ALA A 56 6.52 7.72 -14.34
CA ALA A 56 6.06 7.26 -15.65
C ALA A 56 4.54 7.37 -15.83
N ARG A 57 3.75 7.17 -14.76
CA ARG A 57 2.28 7.19 -14.81
C ARG A 57 1.69 7.90 -13.59
N GLN A 58 0.61 8.65 -13.79
CA GLN A 58 -0.09 9.32 -12.67
C GLN A 58 -0.63 8.31 -11.63
N GLN A 59 -1.06 7.13 -12.08
CA GLN A 59 -1.47 6.01 -11.23
C GLN A 59 -0.38 5.57 -10.23
N ASP A 60 0.90 5.65 -10.62
CA ASP A 60 2.01 5.30 -9.74
C ASP A 60 2.16 6.34 -8.62
N VAL A 61 1.88 7.62 -8.92
CA VAL A 61 1.88 8.72 -7.94
C VAL A 61 0.70 8.56 -6.97
N GLU A 62 -0.49 8.22 -7.49
CA GLU A 62 -1.67 7.96 -6.66
C GLU A 62 -1.43 6.78 -5.71
N GLY A 63 -0.89 5.67 -6.21
CA GLY A 63 -0.52 4.52 -5.38
C GLY A 63 0.53 4.87 -4.32
N LEU A 64 1.51 5.70 -4.68
CA LEU A 64 2.55 6.16 -3.74
C LEU A 64 1.93 6.97 -2.60
N VAL A 65 1.02 7.89 -2.93
CA VAL A 65 0.33 8.74 -1.95
C VAL A 65 -0.55 7.90 -1.02
N GLN A 66 -1.23 6.89 -1.55
CA GLN A 66 -2.03 5.95 -0.74
C GLN A 66 -1.14 5.16 0.22
N ALA A 67 0.00 4.64 -0.24
CA ALA A 67 0.92 3.90 0.59
C ALA A 67 1.55 4.78 1.70
N LEU A 68 1.97 6.00 1.38
CA LEU A 68 2.50 6.95 2.37
C LEU A 68 1.46 7.32 3.42
N ALA A 69 0.20 7.49 3.03
CA ALA A 69 -0.88 7.79 3.96
C ALA A 69 -1.22 6.63 4.89
N ALA A 70 -1.17 5.39 4.38
CA ALA A 70 -1.34 4.20 5.21
C ALA A 70 -0.26 4.12 6.30
N TRP A 71 1.00 4.37 5.92
CA TRP A 71 2.11 4.44 6.87
C TRP A 71 1.92 5.56 7.90
N ALA A 72 1.54 6.76 7.47
CA ALA A 72 1.29 7.87 8.39
C ALA A 72 0.18 7.57 9.41
N GLN A 73 -0.80 6.74 9.06
CA GLN A 73 -1.81 6.25 10.02
C GLN A 73 -1.21 5.22 10.99
N GLU A 74 -0.37 4.31 10.51
CA GLU A 74 0.29 3.28 11.32
C GLU A 74 1.23 3.86 12.38
N VAL A 75 1.95 4.94 12.03
CA VAL A 75 2.88 5.64 12.94
C VAL A 75 2.28 6.88 13.61
N GLU A 76 0.95 7.04 13.55
CA GLU A 76 0.20 8.13 14.21
C GLU A 76 0.70 9.56 13.91
N LEU A 77 1.14 9.83 12.68
CA LEU A 77 1.61 11.16 12.28
C LEU A 77 0.47 12.21 12.27
N PRO A 78 0.77 13.51 12.48
CA PRO A 78 -0.24 14.56 12.48
C PRO A 78 -0.94 14.69 11.12
N ARG A 79 -2.18 14.16 11.08
CA ARG A 79 -2.95 13.89 9.86
C ARG A 79 -3.09 15.09 8.94
N GLU A 80 -3.40 16.27 9.47
CA GLU A 80 -3.62 17.47 8.66
C GLU A 80 -2.35 17.92 7.94
N SER A 81 -1.22 17.98 8.67
CA SER A 81 0.06 18.38 8.09
C SER A 81 0.52 17.39 7.01
N PHE A 82 0.41 16.10 7.29
CA PHE A 82 0.82 15.06 6.35
C PHE A 82 -0.06 15.05 5.10
N GLN A 83 -1.37 15.29 5.23
CA GLN A 83 -2.27 15.41 4.08
C GLN A 83 -1.94 16.62 3.18
N LEU A 84 -1.53 17.74 3.75
CA LEU A 84 -1.07 18.89 2.97
C LEU A 84 0.19 18.57 2.17
N ASP A 85 1.13 17.83 2.77
CA ASP A 85 2.33 17.39 2.06
C ASP A 85 2.00 16.39 0.95
N LEU A 86 1.10 15.43 1.18
CA LEU A 86 0.64 14.50 0.13
C LEU A 86 -0.05 15.23 -1.03
N ARG A 87 -0.87 16.25 -0.73
CA ARG A 87 -1.48 17.12 -1.76
C ARG A 87 -0.41 17.87 -2.55
N THR A 88 0.61 18.36 -1.85
CA THR A 88 1.75 19.05 -2.47
C THR A 88 2.51 18.10 -3.38
N LEU A 89 2.73 16.85 -2.95
CA LEU A 89 3.38 15.81 -3.74
C LEU A 89 2.65 15.55 -5.08
N LEU A 90 1.32 15.40 -5.05
CA LEU A 90 0.49 15.26 -6.25
C LEU A 90 0.58 16.50 -7.17
N THR A 91 0.58 17.68 -6.57
CA THR A 91 0.69 18.95 -7.32
C THR A 91 2.05 19.07 -8.02
N LEU A 92 3.14 18.68 -7.34
CA LEU A 92 4.50 18.67 -7.89
C LEU A 92 4.68 17.63 -9.00
N ALA A 93 3.91 16.53 -8.98
CA ALA A 93 3.85 15.56 -10.07
C ALA A 93 3.00 16.02 -11.28
N GLY A 94 2.41 17.21 -11.21
CA GLY A 94 1.54 17.74 -12.26
C GLY A 94 0.18 17.04 -12.33
N HIS A 95 -0.28 16.42 -11.24
CA HIS A 95 -1.56 15.72 -11.20
C HIS A 95 -2.73 16.72 -11.42
N PRO A 96 -3.70 16.45 -12.32
CA PRO A 96 -4.74 17.42 -12.70
C PRO A 96 -5.75 17.68 -11.58
N HIS A 97 -6.00 16.69 -10.70
CA HIS A 97 -6.99 16.78 -9.63
C HIS A 97 -6.43 16.27 -8.28
N PRO A 98 -5.46 16.96 -7.66
CA PRO A 98 -4.77 16.47 -6.47
C PRO A 98 -5.69 16.31 -5.25
N VAL A 99 -6.75 17.13 -5.16
CA VAL A 99 -7.72 17.09 -4.04
C VAL A 99 -8.66 15.90 -4.14
N ALA A 100 -8.89 15.36 -5.34
CA ALA A 100 -9.83 14.26 -5.57
C ALA A 100 -9.26 12.88 -5.21
N VAL A 101 -7.94 12.76 -5.07
CA VAL A 101 -7.23 11.49 -4.76
C VAL A 101 -7.21 11.21 -3.25
N LEU A 102 -7.18 12.27 -2.44
CA LEU A 102 -7.06 12.20 -0.98
C LEU A 102 -8.32 11.79 -0.17
N PRO A 103 -9.58 11.92 -0.66
CA PRO A 103 -10.78 11.58 0.13
C PRO A 103 -10.86 10.11 0.55
N ALA A 104 -10.13 9.21 -0.12
CA ALA A 104 -10.05 7.80 0.25
C ALA A 104 -9.27 7.53 1.55
N LEU A 105 -8.51 8.51 2.07
CA LEU A 105 -7.69 8.41 3.28
C LEU A 105 -8.45 8.79 4.57
N ALA A 106 -9.76 9.05 4.46
CA ALA A 106 -10.62 9.38 5.58
C ALA A 106 -11.46 8.22 6.11
N GLN A 107 -11.43 7.09 5.43
CA GLN A 107 -11.90 5.85 6.03
C GLN A 107 -10.72 5.24 6.80
N PRO A 108 -10.89 4.89 8.10
CA PRO A 108 -9.94 4.03 8.76
C PRO A 108 -9.76 2.78 7.89
N ALA A 109 -8.51 2.43 7.60
CA ALA A 109 -8.23 1.20 6.87
C ALA A 109 -8.99 0.06 7.58
N PRO A 110 -9.79 -0.77 6.87
CA PRO A 110 -10.28 -1.99 7.48
C PRO A 110 -9.06 -2.76 7.98
N ALA A 111 -9.08 -3.16 9.25
CA ALA A 111 -7.97 -3.80 9.93
C ALA A 111 -7.32 -4.87 9.02
N PRO A 112 -5.98 -5.01 9.03
CA PRO A 112 -5.29 -6.00 8.20
C PRO A 112 -5.92 -7.36 8.44
N GLN A 113 -6.61 -7.89 7.42
CA GLN A 113 -7.20 -9.22 7.53
C GLN A 113 -6.04 -10.21 7.66
N PRO A 114 -6.00 -11.04 8.72
CA PRO A 114 -5.02 -12.11 8.81
C PRO A 114 -5.12 -12.98 7.55
N PRO A 115 -4.01 -13.60 7.09
CA PRO A 115 -4.00 -14.41 5.89
C PRO A 115 -5.14 -15.43 5.97
N ARG A 116 -6.06 -15.38 5.01
CA ARG A 116 -7.17 -16.35 4.94
C ARG A 116 -6.57 -17.75 5.02
N PRO A 117 -7.03 -18.62 5.93
CA PRO A 117 -6.64 -20.01 5.87
C PRO A 117 -7.00 -20.52 4.48
N ALA A 118 -6.00 -21.09 3.79
CA ALA A 118 -6.21 -21.73 2.50
C ALA A 118 -7.40 -22.70 2.64
N LYS A 119 -8.38 -22.56 1.74
CA LYS A 119 -9.47 -23.52 1.58
C LYS A 119 -8.85 -24.93 1.65
N PRO A 120 -9.30 -25.84 2.54
CA PRO A 120 -8.83 -27.21 2.48
C PRO A 120 -9.20 -27.75 1.10
N ALA A 121 -8.16 -28.06 0.33
CA ALA A 121 -8.28 -28.82 -0.89
C ALA A 121 -9.06 -30.10 -0.57
N GLY A 122 -10.08 -30.37 -1.37
CA GLY A 122 -11.03 -31.45 -1.16
C GLY A 122 -10.33 -32.75 -0.77
N ARG A 123 -10.67 -33.26 0.42
CA ARG A 123 -10.34 -34.62 0.82
C ARG A 123 -11.15 -35.55 -0.06
N THR A 124 -10.49 -36.10 -1.08
CA THR A 124 -11.01 -37.19 -1.88
C THR A 124 -11.29 -38.38 -0.95
N ASP A 125 -12.55 -38.63 -0.67
CA ASP A 125 -13.01 -39.82 0.04
C ASP A 125 -13.03 -41.00 -0.93
N TRP A 126 -11.89 -41.69 -1.05
CA TRP A 126 -11.84 -43.06 -1.57
C TRP A 126 -11.78 -43.99 -0.37
N GLY A 127 -12.93 -44.45 0.11
CA GLY A 127 -12.96 -45.36 1.26
C GLY A 127 -14.35 -45.85 1.68
N ARG A 128 -15.29 -45.96 0.74
CA ARG A 128 -16.59 -46.58 1.01
C ARG A 128 -16.45 -48.10 1.07
N SER A 129 -16.10 -48.64 2.24
CA SER A 129 -16.42 -50.03 2.59
C SER A 129 -17.79 -50.07 3.27
N PRO A 130 -18.72 -50.94 2.82
CA PRO A 130 -20.08 -50.98 3.33
C PRO A 130 -20.10 -51.72 4.68
N ASP A 131 -20.56 -51.05 5.73
CA ASP A 131 -20.94 -51.72 6.98
C ASP A 131 -22.40 -52.20 6.89
N VAL A 132 -22.58 -53.44 7.32
CA VAL A 132 -23.79 -54.25 7.23
C VAL A 132 -24.85 -53.75 8.21
N ALA A 133 -25.95 -53.20 7.69
CA ALA A 133 -27.15 -52.92 8.47
C ALA A 133 -28.28 -53.90 8.09
N VAL A 134 -28.36 -54.96 8.90
CA VAL A 134 -29.57 -55.56 9.47
C VAL A 134 -30.90 -55.18 8.78
N LEU A 135 -31.50 -56.13 8.08
CA LEU A 135 -32.95 -56.19 7.89
C LEU A 135 -33.55 -57.17 8.92
N ARG A 136 -34.51 -56.65 9.67
CA ARG A 136 -35.38 -57.38 10.60
C ARG A 136 -36.34 -58.31 9.85
N GLY A 137 -36.57 -59.49 10.44
CA GLY A 137 -37.91 -60.03 10.72
C GLY A 137 -38.66 -60.75 9.61
N ALA A 138 -38.68 -62.09 9.70
CA ALA A 138 -39.87 -62.94 9.76
C ALA A 138 -39.44 -64.38 10.11
#